data_AF-A6NYD0-F1
#
_entry.id   AF-A6NYD0-F1
#
_cell.length_a   1.000
_cell.length_b   1.000
_cell.length_c   1.000
_cell.angle_alpha   90.00
_cell.angle_beta   90.00
_cell.angle_gamma   90.00
#
_symmetry.space_group_name_H-M   'P 1'
#
loop_
_entity.id
_entity.type
_entity.pdbx_description
1 polymer ?
#
loop_
_entity_poly.entity_id
_entity_poly.type
_entity_poly.pdbx_seq_one_letter_code
_entity_poly.pdbx_strand_id
1 'polypeptide(L)'
;MSDQFNNDVLCGVIFENGECSPIYCNQVTGECYFPDPVMSYNRLISELSADEPVEVDPADIAEAVVEGVYGECIGVIYNGEMIIKLVSDDQAVGVPVDNPTGDGERFVIDIYGDYDED
;
A
#
# COMPACT_ATOMS: atom_id res chain seq x y z
N MET A 1 26.14 0.53 -1.79
CA MET A 1 24.73 0.14 -2.02
C MET A 1 23.89 1.16 -1.27
N SER A 2 23.54 2.29 -1.90
CA SER A 2 22.98 3.43 -1.16
C SER A 2 22.18 4.39 -2.04
N ASP A 3 21.44 3.90 -3.03
CA ASP A 3 20.57 4.76 -3.86
C ASP A 3 19.14 4.20 -4.04
N GLN A 4 18.83 3.03 -3.49
CA GLN A 4 17.52 2.39 -3.67
C GLN A 4 16.40 3.17 -2.97
N PHE A 5 16.68 3.71 -1.76
CA PHE A 5 15.71 4.47 -0.97
C PHE A 5 15.52 5.95 -1.37
N ASN A 6 16.31 6.48 -2.32
CA ASN A 6 16.21 7.89 -2.74
C ASN A 6 15.01 8.16 -3.68
N ASN A 7 14.26 7.12 -4.07
CA ASN A 7 13.15 7.21 -5.01
C ASN A 7 11.84 6.68 -4.42
N ASP A 8 11.76 6.46 -3.11
CA ASP A 8 10.55 5.94 -2.48
C ASP A 8 9.61 7.08 -2.12
N VAL A 9 8.33 6.88 -2.40
CA VAL A 9 7.26 7.80 -2.08
C VAL A 9 6.26 7.13 -1.18
N LEU A 10 5.81 7.84 -0.14
CA LEU A 10 4.72 7.38 0.70
C LEU A 10 3.42 7.48 -0.09
N CYS A 11 2.90 6.33 -0.48
CA CYS A 11 1.76 6.21 -1.39
C CYS A 11 0.52 5.63 -0.70
N GLY A 12 0.61 5.20 0.55
CA GLY A 12 -0.51 4.54 1.22
C GLY A 12 -0.30 4.22 2.69
N VAL A 13 -1.25 3.47 3.26
CA VAL A 13 -1.22 2.95 4.63
C VAL A 13 -1.79 1.55 4.65
N ILE A 14 -1.19 0.67 5.46
CA ILE A 14 -1.72 -0.64 5.81
C ILE A 14 -1.96 -0.71 7.32
N PHE A 15 -3.04 -1.36 7.72
CA PHE A 15 -3.38 -1.68 9.08
C PHE A 15 -2.99 -3.13 9.34
N GLU A 16 -1.91 -3.32 10.10
CA GLU A 16 -1.40 -4.63 10.43
C GLU A 16 -1.11 -4.72 11.92
N ASN A 17 -1.47 -5.85 12.54
CA ASN A 17 -1.22 -6.10 13.96
C ASN A 17 -1.78 -5.03 14.93
N GLY A 18 -2.81 -4.29 14.52
CA GLY A 18 -3.43 -3.23 15.33
C GLY A 18 -2.77 -1.86 15.21
N GLU A 19 -1.80 -1.71 14.30
CA GLU A 19 -1.10 -0.46 14.04
C GLU A 19 -1.17 -0.07 12.55
N CYS A 20 -1.13 1.23 12.27
CA CYS A 20 -1.02 1.75 10.91
C CYS A 20 0.44 1.88 10.50
N SER A 21 0.86 1.17 9.45
CA SER A 21 2.17 1.30 8.83
C SER A 21 2.07 2.05 7.49
N PRO A 22 2.98 3.00 7.21
CA PRO A 22 3.02 3.67 5.91
C PRO A 22 3.47 2.71 4.82
N ILE A 23 2.85 2.79 3.64
CA ILE A 23 3.27 2.06 2.45
C ILE A 23 4.13 3.00 1.59
N TYR A 24 5.30 2.50 1.21
CA TYR A 24 6.25 3.14 0.33
C TYR A 24 6.23 2.46 -1.04
N CYS A 25 6.24 3.27 -2.10
CA CYS A 25 6.31 2.82 -3.47
C CYS A 25 7.60 3.36 -4.10
N ASN A 26 8.41 2.49 -4.70
CA ASN A 26 9.58 2.93 -5.44
C ASN A 26 9.16 3.54 -6.78
N GLN A 27 9.52 4.79 -7.04
CA GLN A 27 9.14 5.49 -8.28
C GLN A 27 9.81 4.93 -9.55
N VAL A 28 10.86 4.12 -9.42
CA VAL A 28 11.58 3.56 -10.57
C VAL A 28 11.08 2.16 -10.90
N THR A 29 10.89 1.31 -9.89
CA THR A 29 10.43 -0.09 -10.10
C THR A 29 8.92 -0.23 -10.00
N GLY A 30 8.23 0.72 -9.38
CA GLY A 30 6.80 0.65 -9.05
C GLY A 30 6.50 -0.23 -7.84
N GLU A 31 7.50 -0.90 -7.26
CA GLU A 31 7.31 -1.87 -6.17
C GLU A 31 6.82 -1.19 -4.90
N CYS A 32 5.83 -1.79 -4.25
CA CYS A 32 5.24 -1.28 -3.01
C CYS A 32 5.64 -2.14 -1.81
N TYR A 33 6.08 -1.53 -0.73
CA TYR A 33 6.45 -2.21 0.51
C TYR A 33 6.07 -1.39 1.74
N PHE A 34 6.05 -2.01 2.92
CA PHE A 34 5.80 -1.30 4.19
C PHE A 34 6.68 -1.84 5.32
N PRO A 35 7.02 -1.03 6.35
CA PRO A 35 7.74 -1.51 7.52
C PRO A 35 6.79 -2.27 8.44
N ASP A 36 7.07 -3.55 8.68
CA ASP A 36 6.29 -4.38 9.61
C ASP A 36 6.48 -3.84 11.05
N PRO A 37 5.40 -3.43 11.73
CA PRO A 37 5.49 -2.78 13.03
C PRO A 37 5.94 -3.74 14.14
N VAL A 38 5.79 -5.05 13.93
CA VAL A 38 6.11 -6.09 14.92
C VAL A 38 7.48 -6.70 14.66
N MET A 39 7.76 -7.06 13.41
CA MET A 39 8.97 -7.79 13.05
C MET A 39 10.15 -6.89 12.70
N SER A 40 9.92 -5.58 12.53
CA SER A 40 10.95 -4.56 12.27
C SER A 40 11.74 -4.76 10.96
N TYR A 41 11.18 -5.50 10.00
CA TYR A 41 11.67 -5.63 8.64
C TYR A 41 10.64 -5.06 7.64
N ASN A 42 11.07 -4.77 6.42
CA ASN A 42 10.16 -4.31 5.37
C ASN A 42 9.43 -5.51 4.74
N ARG A 43 8.17 -5.34 4.34
CA ARG A 43 7.37 -6.36 3.65
C ARG A 43 6.98 -5.88 2.27
N LEU A 44 7.30 -6.69 1.26
CA LEU A 44 6.95 -6.42 -0.13
C LEU A 44 5.51 -6.86 -0.40
N ILE A 45 4.77 -6.01 -1.09
CA ILE A 45 3.46 -6.35 -1.65
C ILE A 45 3.71 -6.82 -3.09
N SER A 46 3.98 -8.11 -3.25
CA SER A 46 4.29 -8.73 -4.54
C SER A 46 3.07 -8.71 -5.47
N GLU A 47 3.34 -8.77 -6.77
CA GLU A 47 2.35 -8.61 -7.87
C GLU A 47 1.67 -7.23 -7.91
N LEU A 48 2.08 -6.29 -7.05
CA LEU A 48 1.63 -4.91 -7.09
C LEU A 48 2.73 -3.97 -7.58
N SER A 49 2.51 -3.37 -8.76
CA SER A 49 3.28 -2.23 -9.25
C SER A 49 2.40 -0.98 -9.34
N ALA A 50 2.80 0.07 -8.64
CA ALA A 50 2.25 1.41 -8.82
C ALA A 50 3.16 2.16 -9.80
N ASP A 51 2.83 2.15 -11.09
CA ASP A 51 3.67 2.74 -12.15
C ASP A 51 3.82 4.27 -12.01
N GLU A 52 2.87 4.93 -11.35
CA GLU A 52 2.89 6.37 -11.05
C GLU A 52 2.46 6.60 -9.58
N PRO A 53 3.31 6.26 -8.60
CA PRO A 53 2.93 6.42 -7.20
C PRO A 53 2.92 7.90 -6.85
N VAL A 54 1.88 8.33 -6.13
CA VAL A 54 1.69 9.72 -5.73
C VAL A 54 1.89 9.85 -4.23
N GLU A 55 2.60 10.90 -3.82
CA GLU A 55 2.83 11.19 -2.40
C GLU A 55 1.52 11.61 -1.74
N VAL A 56 1.19 10.93 -0.64
CA VAL A 56 0.00 11.20 0.18
C VAL A 56 0.40 11.46 1.63
N ASP A 57 -0.47 12.12 2.39
CA ASP A 57 -0.31 12.21 3.83
C ASP A 57 -0.80 10.90 4.48
N PRO A 58 0.07 10.12 5.15
CA PRO A 58 -0.33 8.88 5.80
C PRO A 58 -1.39 9.10 6.89
N ALA A 59 -1.42 10.27 7.54
CA ALA A 59 -2.38 10.54 8.60
C ALA A 59 -3.80 10.64 8.04
N ASP A 60 -3.97 11.37 6.92
CA ASP A 60 -5.26 11.52 6.24
C ASP A 60 -5.79 10.16 5.74
N ILE A 61 -4.90 9.35 5.16
CA ILE A 61 -5.24 8.02 4.66
C ILE A 61 -5.59 7.07 5.82
N ALA A 62 -4.80 7.08 6.90
CA ALA A 62 -5.05 6.24 8.07
C ALA A 62 -6.40 6.55 8.71
N GLU A 63 -6.75 7.85 8.85
CA GLU A 63 -8.05 8.27 9.36
C GLU A 63 -9.17 7.74 8.46
N ALA A 64 -9.06 7.91 7.14
CA ALA A 64 -10.06 7.42 6.19
C ALA A 64 -10.23 5.89 6.20
N VAL A 65 -9.15 5.12 6.39
CA VAL A 65 -9.22 3.66 6.57
C VAL A 65 -9.95 3.30 7.87
N VAL A 66 -9.59 3.95 8.99
CA VAL A 66 -10.22 3.71 10.30
C VAL A 66 -11.70 4.10 10.32
N GLU A 67 -12.06 5.18 9.63
CA GLU A 67 -13.46 5.63 9.47
C GLU A 67 -14.25 4.75 8.48
N GLY A 68 -13.59 3.85 7.76
CA GLY A 68 -14.23 2.95 6.79
C GLY A 68 -14.66 3.64 5.50
N VAL A 69 -14.04 4.77 5.13
CA VAL A 69 -14.35 5.56 3.92
C VAL A 69 -14.20 4.73 2.65
N TYR A 70 -13.24 3.80 2.63
CA TYR A 70 -12.93 2.93 1.50
C TYR A 70 -13.68 1.58 1.53
N GLY A 71 -14.52 1.36 2.56
CA GLY A 71 -15.13 0.07 2.86
C GLY A 71 -14.19 -0.88 3.62
N GLU A 72 -14.52 -2.17 3.62
CA GLU A 72 -13.73 -3.20 4.30
C GLU A 72 -12.39 -3.43 3.55
N CYS A 73 -11.30 -3.00 4.15
CA CYS A 73 -9.93 -3.18 3.67
C CYS A 73 -8.95 -3.16 4.84
N ILE A 74 -7.81 -3.81 4.66
CA ILE A 74 -6.68 -3.76 5.59
C ILE A 74 -5.68 -2.67 5.21
N GLY A 75 -5.84 -2.01 4.07
CA GLY A 75 -4.95 -0.93 3.66
C GLY A 75 -5.33 -0.34 2.32
N VAL A 76 -4.73 0.78 1.97
CA VAL A 76 -4.94 1.46 0.69
C VAL A 76 -3.65 2.06 0.15
N ILE A 77 -3.52 2.01 -1.17
CA ILE A 77 -2.43 2.63 -1.93
C ILE A 77 -3.05 3.55 -2.98
N TYR A 78 -2.47 4.74 -3.12
CA TYR A 78 -2.93 5.79 -4.00
C TYR A 78 -1.95 5.95 -5.17
N ASN A 79 -2.43 5.80 -6.40
CA ASN A 79 -1.63 5.94 -7.61
C ASN A 79 -2.11 7.11 -8.51
N GLY A 80 -2.69 8.14 -7.90
CA GLY A 80 -3.17 9.34 -8.60
C GLY A 80 -4.65 9.28 -8.93
N GLU A 81 -5.04 8.39 -9.84
CA GLU A 81 -6.43 8.26 -10.33
C GLU A 81 -7.17 7.06 -9.74
N MET A 82 -6.42 6.08 -9.19
CA MET A 82 -6.98 4.89 -8.58
C MET A 82 -6.56 4.75 -7.11
N ILE A 83 -7.42 4.09 -6.36
CA ILE A 83 -7.17 3.55 -5.03
C ILE A 83 -7.08 2.05 -5.17
N ILE A 84 -5.95 1.49 -4.78
CA ILE A 84 -5.77 0.06 -4.62
C ILE A 84 -6.07 -0.27 -3.17
N LYS A 85 -7.19 -0.94 -2.92
CA LYS A 85 -7.61 -1.41 -1.60
C LYS A 85 -7.01 -2.78 -1.36
N LEU A 86 -6.20 -2.92 -0.32
CA LEU A 86 -5.71 -4.21 0.16
C LEU A 86 -6.84 -4.83 0.98
N VAL A 87 -7.39 -5.95 0.52
CA VAL A 87 -8.53 -6.63 1.18
C VAL A 87 -8.02 -7.70 2.17
N SER A 88 -6.96 -8.38 1.78
CA SER A 88 -6.25 -9.41 2.55
C SER A 88 -4.81 -9.49 2.05
N ASP A 89 -4.00 -10.34 2.69
CA ASP A 89 -2.60 -10.55 2.32
C ASP A 89 -2.41 -11.13 0.91
N ASP A 90 -3.48 -11.65 0.29
CA ASP A 90 -3.48 -12.30 -1.02
C ASP A 90 -4.41 -11.62 -2.06
N GLN A 91 -5.11 -10.54 -1.68
CA GLN A 91 -6.09 -9.91 -2.55
C GLN A 91 -6.14 -8.38 -2.41
N ALA A 92 -6.21 -7.73 -3.57
CA ALA A 92 -6.49 -6.31 -3.67
C ALA A 92 -7.63 -6.01 -4.65
N VAL A 93 -8.16 -4.79 -4.55
CA VAL A 93 -9.22 -4.24 -5.41
C VAL A 93 -8.82 -2.85 -5.88
N GLY A 94 -8.71 -2.63 -7.19
CA GLY A 94 -8.50 -1.32 -7.79
C GLY A 94 -9.83 -0.61 -8.06
N VAL A 95 -10.04 0.57 -7.48
CA VAL A 95 -11.21 1.43 -7.71
C VAL A 95 -10.79 2.85 -8.10
N PRO A 96 -11.60 3.58 -8.87
CA PRO A 96 -11.39 5.00 -9.10
C PRO A 96 -11.46 5.82 -7.80
N VAL A 97 -10.65 6.87 -7.68
CA VAL A 97 -10.64 7.76 -6.50
C VAL A 97 -11.97 8.46 -6.27
N ASP A 98 -12.68 8.79 -7.36
CA ASP A 98 -14.00 9.42 -7.30
C ASP A 98 -15.13 8.45 -6.89
N ASN A 99 -14.83 7.14 -6.83
CA ASN A 99 -15.75 6.10 -6.38
C ASN A 99 -15.07 5.05 -5.47
N PRO A 100 -14.58 5.47 -4.28
CA PRO A 100 -13.73 4.64 -3.41
C PRO A 100 -14.42 3.37 -2.87
N THR A 101 -15.74 3.39 -2.76
CA THR A 101 -16.57 2.28 -2.27
C THR A 101 -17.12 1.40 -3.41
N GLY A 102 -16.77 1.70 -4.66
CA GLY A 102 -17.23 0.97 -5.82
C GLY A 102 -16.73 -0.48 -5.89
N ASP A 103 -17.42 -1.25 -6.73
CA ASP A 103 -16.97 -2.57 -7.15
C ASP A 103 -15.86 -2.41 -8.20
N GLY A 104 -14.62 -2.57 -7.75
CA GLY A 104 -13.42 -2.46 -8.57
C GLY A 104 -12.97 -3.78 -9.19
N GLU A 105 -11.87 -3.72 -9.93
CA GLU A 105 -11.20 -4.92 -10.43
C GLU A 105 -10.43 -5.61 -9.30
N ARG A 106 -10.73 -6.89 -9.06
CA ARG A 106 -10.04 -7.73 -8.09
C ARG A 106 -8.82 -8.37 -8.73
N PHE A 107 -7.69 -8.31 -8.05
CA PHE A 107 -6.47 -8.99 -8.47
C PHE A 107 -5.74 -9.59 -7.28
N VAL A 108 -4.86 -10.54 -7.59
CA VAL A 108 -4.07 -11.28 -6.61
C VAL A 108 -2.84 -10.45 -6.27
N ILE A 109 -2.52 -10.39 -4.99
CA ILE A 109 -1.25 -9.86 -4.47
C ILE A 109 -0.63 -10.94 -3.58
N ASP A 110 0.59 -10.73 -3.13
CA ASP A 110 1.18 -11.57 -2.09
C ASP A 110 2.09 -10.73 -1.19
N ILE A 111 1.72 -10.61 0.09
CA ILE A 111 2.51 -9.84 1.06
C ILE A 111 3.53 -10.77 1.77
N TYR A 112 4.72 -10.89 1.17
CA TYR A 112 5.83 -11.69 1.72
C TYR A 112 6.47 -11.08 2.98
N GLY A 113 7.15 -11.92 3.77
CA GLY A 113 8.05 -11.52 4.86
C GLY A 113 9.51 -11.46 4.39
N ASP A 114 10.21 -10.41 4.81
CA ASP A 114 11.56 -9.93 4.41
C ASP A 114 11.69 -9.42 2.96
N TYR A 115 11.29 -8.16 2.76
CA TYR A 115 11.87 -7.27 1.75
C TYR A 115 13.25 -6.86 2.28
N ASP A 116 14.27 -7.58 1.82
CA ASP A 116 15.70 -7.57 2.21
C ASP A 116 16.12 -8.63 3.27
N GLU A 117 16.31 -9.89 2.86
CA GLU A 117 17.42 -10.71 3.39
C GLU A 117 18.65 -10.50 2.48
N ASP A 118 19.40 -9.41 2.69
CA ASP A 118 20.80 -9.26 2.20
C ASP A 118 21.71 -8.75 3.33
#